data_AF-A0A968DPZ8-F1
#
_entry.id   AF-A0A968DPZ8-F1
#
_cell.length_a   1.000
_cell.length_b   1.000
_cell.length_c   1.000
_cell.angle_alpha   90.00
_cell.angle_beta   90.00
_cell.angle_gamma   90.00
#
_symmetry.space_group_name_H-M   'P 1'
#
loop_
_entity.id
_entity.type
_entity.pdbx_description
1 polymer ?
#
loop_
_entity_poly.entity_id
_entity_poly.type
_entity_poly.pdbx_seq_one_letter_code
_entity_poly.pdbx_strand_id
1 'polypeptide(L)' 'ALYWRRATTAGVISGLVAGSLTAFVFWQNPELRPFDMHEGIIGLLVHVPVLVGVSLGSRPQSDAHLTRFFA' A
#
# COMPACT_ATOMS: atom_id res chain seq x y z
N ALA A 1 -2.79 7.30 -2.41
CA ALA A 1 -2.48 8.68 -1.99
C ALA A 1 -3.42 9.69 -2.64
N LEU A 2 -3.52 9.71 -3.98
CA LEU A 2 -4.38 10.64 -4.74
C LEU A 2 -5.86 10.68 -4.31
N TYR A 3 -6.44 9.55 -3.91
CA TYR A 3 -7.85 9.47 -3.50
C TYR A 3 -8.08 9.39 -1.98
N TRP A 4 -7.01 9.32 -1.17
CA TRP A 4 -7.12 9.11 0.28
C TRP A 4 -6.37 10.19 1.05
N ARG A 5 -7.11 11.15 1.61
CA ARG A 5 -6.60 12.36 2.26
C ARG A 5 -5.69 12.09 3.47
N ARG A 6 -5.85 10.94 4.14
CA ARG A 6 -5.00 10.53 5.27
C ARG A 6 -3.76 9.74 4.87
N ALA A 7 -3.46 9.57 3.58
CA ALA A 7 -2.38 8.70 3.16
C ALA A 7 -1.06 9.36 3.58
N THR A 8 -0.32 8.71 4.48
CA THR A 8 0.94 9.27 4.97
C THR A 8 2.11 8.69 4.17
N THR A 9 3.22 9.41 4.08
CA THR A 9 4.46 8.90 3.46
C THR A 9 4.89 7.58 4.08
N ALA A 10 4.78 7.46 5.41
CA ALA A 10 5.03 6.22 6.12
C ALA A 10 4.10 5.09 5.66
N GLY A 11 2.78 5.35 5.56
CA GLY A 11 1.83 4.36 5.06
C GLY A 11 2.10 3.92 3.63
N VAL A 12 2.47 4.85 2.75
CA VAL A 12 2.82 4.53 1.35
C VAL A 12 4.08 3.65 1.28
N ILE A 13 5.14 4.01 2.02
CA ILE A 13 6.39 3.22 2.03
C ILE A 13 6.15 1.85 2.65
N SER A 14 5.50 1.77 3.80
CA SER A 14 5.18 0.50 4.45
C SER A 14 4.31 -0.39 3.57
N GLY A 15 3.28 0.17 2.94
CA GLY A 15 2.45 -0.55 1.99
C GLY A 15 3.25 -1.04 0.79
N LEU A 16 4.15 -0.22 0.23
CA LEU A 16 4.95 -0.58 -0.93
C LEU A 16 5.89 -1.74 -0.61
N VAL A 17 6.59 -1.67 0.53
CA VAL A 17 7.47 -2.75 0.99
C VAL A 17 6.68 -4.04 1.21
N ALA A 18 5.53 -3.98 1.90
CA ALA A 18 4.71 -5.15 2.17
C ALA A 18 4.15 -5.77 0.89
N GLY A 19 3.63 -4.95 -0.03
CA GLY A 19 3.09 -5.42 -1.32
C GLY A 19 4.16 -6.02 -2.23
N SER A 20 5.33 -5.37 -2.33
CA SER A 20 6.45 -5.89 -3.13
C SER A 20 7.01 -7.19 -2.56
N LEU A 21 7.15 -7.31 -1.24
CA LEU A 21 7.61 -8.54 -0.61
C LEU A 21 6.60 -9.68 -0.84
N THR A 22 5.32 -9.38 -0.71
CA THR A 22 4.24 -10.35 -0.98
C THR A 22 4.30 -10.83 -2.43
N ALA A 23 4.37 -9.92 -3.40
CA ALA A 23 4.48 -10.26 -4.81
C ALA A 23 5.73 -11.11 -5.09
N PHE A 24 6.88 -10.75 -4.49
CA PHE A 24 8.11 -11.51 -4.63
C PHE A 24 7.99 -12.95 -4.08
N VAL A 25 7.34 -13.13 -2.93
CA VAL A 25 7.12 -14.46 -2.34
C VAL A 25 6.25 -15.34 -3.25
N PHE A 26 5.17 -14.80 -3.81
CA PHE A 26 4.29 -15.56 -4.74
C PHE A 26 4.92 -15.76 -6.12
N TRP A 27 5.80 -14.86 -6.55
CA TRP A 27 6.60 -15.05 -7.76
C TRP A 27 7.60 -16.22 -7.61
N GLN A 28 8.24 -16.32 -6.44
CA GLN A 28 9.13 -17.45 -6.12
C GLN A 28 8.37 -18.77 -5.89
N ASN A 29 7.12 -18.70 -5.44
CA ASN A 29 6.29 -19.87 -5.11
C ASN A 29 5.00 -19.87 -5.95
N PRO A 30 5.10 -20.09 -7.27
CA PRO A 30 3.96 -19.99 -8.17
C PRO A 30 2.86 -21.03 -7.88
N GLU A 31 3.18 -22.13 -7.22
CA GLU A 31 2.23 -23.17 -6.80
C GLU A 31 1.32 -22.75 -5.65
N LEU A 32 1.74 -21.74 -4.88
CA LEU A 32 0.97 -21.20 -3.75
C LEU A 32 0.04 -20.05 -4.18
N ARG A 33 -0.02 -19.72 -5.48
CA ARG A 33 -0.84 -18.62 -5.99
C ARG A 33 -2.32 -18.91 -5.73
N PRO A 34 -3.01 -18.13 -4.89
CA PRO A 34 -4.44 -18.30 -4.67
C PRO A 34 -5.19 -17.96 -5.96
N PHE A 35 -6.07 -18.85 -6.41
CA PHE A 35 -6.95 -18.63 -7.57
C PHE A 35 -6.23 -18.30 -8.88
N ASP A 36 -4.97 -18.75 -9.05
CA ASP A 36 -4.11 -18.47 -10.22
C ASP A 36 -3.97 -16.96 -10.51
N MET A 37 -4.15 -16.13 -9.49
CA MET A 37 -4.06 -14.69 -9.60
C MET A 37 -2.61 -14.25 -9.77
N HIS A 38 -2.39 -13.27 -10.64
CA HIS A 38 -1.09 -12.62 -10.80
C HIS A 38 -0.57 -12.12 -9.45
N GLU A 39 0.70 -12.39 -9.19
CA GLU A 39 1.43 -12.02 -7.99
C GLU A 39 1.37 -10.51 -7.70
N GLY A 40 1.32 -9.69 -8.74
CA GLY A 40 1.15 -8.24 -8.63
C GLY A 40 -0.21 -7.83 -8.06
N ILE A 41 -1.28 -8.57 -8.37
CA ILE A 41 -2.62 -8.32 -7.83
C ILE A 41 -2.66 -8.69 -6.34
N ILE A 42 -2.08 -9.83 -5.98
CA ILE A 42 -1.95 -10.25 -4.57
C ILE A 42 -1.12 -9.22 -3.78
N GLY A 43 0.01 -8.77 -4.35
CA GLY A 43 0.83 -7.72 -3.77
C GLY A 43 0.07 -6.41 -3.56
N LEU A 44 -0.75 -6.00 -4.53
CA LEU A 44 -1.60 -4.82 -4.41
C LEU A 44 -2.68 -4.97 -3.33
N LEU A 45 -3.28 -6.17 -3.23
CA LEU A 45 -4.27 -6.49 -2.20
C LEU A 45 -3.68 -6.43 -0.79
N VAL A 46 -2.37 -6.68 -0.62
CA VAL A 46 -1.67 -6.48 0.66
C VAL A 46 -1.22 -5.04 0.85
N HIS A 47 -0.78 -4.37 -0.22
CA HIS A 47 -0.35 -2.96 -0.20
C HIS A 47 -1.42 -2.05 0.38
N VAL A 48 -2.66 -2.15 -0.12
CA VAL A 48 -3.74 -1.21 0.23
C VAL A 48 -4.13 -1.27 1.72
N PRO A 49 -4.41 -2.44 2.32
CA PRO A 49 -4.68 -2.56 3.76
C PRO A 49 -3.52 -2.07 4.63
N VAL A 50 -2.26 -2.38 4.27
CA VAL A 50 -1.09 -1.92 5.03
C VAL A 50 -0.97 -0.40 4.95
N LEU A 51 -1.15 0.17 3.76
CA LEU A 51 -1.17 1.62 3.57
C LEU A 51 -2.24 2.25 4.47
N VAL A 52 -3.46 1.72 4.48
CA VAL A 52 -4.57 2.24 5.29
C VAL A 52 -4.27 2.10 6.77
N GLY A 53 -3.88 0.91 7.24
CA GLY A 53 -3.59 0.64 8.65
C GLY A 53 -2.47 1.52 9.21
N VAL A 54 -1.35 1.61 8.49
CA VAL A 54 -0.22 2.46 8.89
C VAL A 54 -0.57 3.94 8.78
N SER A 55 -1.32 4.35 7.76
CA SER A 55 -1.78 5.75 7.64
C SER A 55 -2.72 6.16 8.76
N LEU A 56 -3.57 5.25 9.25
CA LEU A 56 -4.46 5.49 10.38
C LEU A 56 -3.71 5.51 11.73
N GLY A 57 -2.71 4.65 11.90
CA GLY A 57 -1.89 4.59 13.11
C GLY A 57 -0.77 5.63 13.19
N SER A 58 -0.43 6.29 12.09
CA SER A 58 0.60 7.33 12.04
C SER A 58 0.04 8.73 12.22
N ARG A 59 0.89 9.68 12.63
CA ARG A 59 0.50 11.09 12.73
C ARG A 59 0.04 11.60 11.35
N PRO A 60 -1.12 12.27 11.25
CA PRO A 60 -1.59 12.85 9.99
C PRO A 60 -0.53 13.78 9.41
N GLN A 61 -0.35 13.73 8.08
CA GLN A 61 0.46 14.74 7.38
C GLN A 61 -0.17 16.13 7.58
N SER A 62 0.64 17.17 7.76
CA SER A 62 0.15 18.52 8.04
C SER A 62 -0.71 19.06 6.89
N ASP A 63 -1.82 19.71 7.22
CA ASP A 63 -2.80 20.24 6.25
C ASP A 63 -2.17 21.17 5.20
N ALA A 64 -1.06 21.84 5.52
CA ALA A 64 -0.32 22.71 4.60
C ALA A 64 0.19 22.00 3.33
N HIS A 65 0.41 20.68 3.37
CA HIS A 65 0.79 19.91 2.18
C HIS A 65 -0.42 19.50 1.32
N LEU A 66 -1.61 19.37 1.92
CA LEU A 66 -2.82 18.92 1.24
C LEU A 66 -3.45 20.03 0.38
N THR A 67 -3.33 21.29 0.80
CA THR A 67 -3.87 22.44 0.06
C THR A 67 -3.24 22.65 -1.32
N ARG A 68 -2.04 22.10 -1.56
CA ARG A 68 -1.34 22.26 -2.86
C ARG A 68 -1.82 21.29 -3.94
N PHE A 69 -2.55 20.23 -3.57
CA PHE A 69 -2.98 19.17 -4.49
C PHE A 69 -4.50 19.00 -4.61
N PHE A 70 -5.28 19.54 -3.65
CA PHE A 70 -6.74 19.43 -3.62
C PHE A 70 -7.46 20.79 -3.74
N ALA A 71 -6.75 21.85 -4.16
CA ALA A 71 -7.31 23.17 -4.46
C ALA A 71 -7.53 23.32 -5.98
#